data_AF-K4IDW3-F1
#
_entry.id   AF-K4IDW3-F1
#
_cell.length_a   1.000
_cell.length_b   1.000
_cell.length_c   1.000
_cell.angle_alpha   90.00
_cell.angle_beta   90.00
_cell.angle_gamma   90.00
#
_symmetry.space_group_name_H-M   'P 1'
#
loop_
_entity.id
_entity.type
_entity.pdbx_description
1 polymer ?
#
loop_
_entity_poly.entity_id
_entity_poly.type
_entity_poly.pdbx_seq_one_letter_code
_entity_poly.pdbx_strand_id
1 'polypeptide(L)'
;MALNGLKRELTKMEKTEIIKLISELYKKVPEAKNYLDIFATGDIKELAEKYKKQIQKYIYPNGRNMDLRETEARKIIRTVRKMKITELNVELELHYVSCCLEIIKDLGYWDENYYIAIEKMFDNAINGISELGMQDKYNNKLIVLSSKASEYGIELDY
;
A
#
# COMPACT_ATOMS: atom_id res chain seq x y z
N MET A 1 -11.67 -17.13 -20.81
CA MET A 1 -10.72 -16.64 -21.84
C MET A 1 -9.42 -16.26 -21.13
N ALA A 2 -8.28 -16.88 -21.48
CA ALA A 2 -6.99 -16.60 -20.83
C ALA A 2 -6.30 -15.37 -21.45
N LEU A 3 -5.28 -14.81 -20.79
CA LEU A 3 -4.51 -13.64 -21.28
C LEU A 3 -4.04 -13.80 -22.74
N ASN A 4 -3.66 -15.02 -23.14
CA ASN A 4 -3.22 -15.32 -24.50
C ASN A 4 -4.33 -15.16 -25.55
N GLY A 5 -5.59 -15.43 -25.18
CA GLY A 5 -6.74 -15.20 -26.05
C GLY A 5 -7.01 -13.69 -26.23
N LEU A 6 -6.91 -12.91 -25.15
CA LEU A 6 -7.05 -11.45 -25.23
C LEU A 6 -5.96 -10.83 -26.11
N LYS A 7 -4.70 -11.25 -25.94
CA LYS A 7 -3.58 -10.77 -26.78
C LYS A 7 -3.84 -10.98 -28.27
N ARG A 8 -4.35 -12.15 -28.65
CA ARG A 8 -4.68 -12.47 -30.05
C ARG A 8 -5.75 -11.55 -30.64
N GLU A 9 -6.77 -11.19 -29.87
CA GLU A 9 -7.78 -10.22 -30.34
C GLU A 9 -7.19 -8.81 -30.44
N LEU A 10 -6.43 -8.37 -29.43
CA LEU A 10 -5.79 -7.05 -29.45
C LEU A 10 -4.84 -6.87 -30.66
N THR A 11 -4.13 -7.92 -31.09
CA THR A 11 -3.23 -7.84 -32.25
C THR A 11 -3.95 -7.67 -33.60
N LYS A 12 -5.26 -7.93 -33.66
CA LYS A 12 -6.07 -7.73 -34.88
C LYS A 12 -6.70 -6.34 -34.94
N MET A 13 -6.66 -5.60 -33.83
CA MET A 13 -7.30 -4.29 -33.72
C MET A 13 -6.36 -3.19 -34.22
N GLU A 14 -6.94 -2.16 -34.82
CA GLU A 14 -6.23 -0.94 -35.15
C GLU A 14 -5.89 -0.14 -33.89
N LYS A 15 -4.84 0.68 -33.95
CA LYS A 15 -4.40 1.51 -32.82
C LYS A 15 -5.54 2.37 -32.23
N THR A 16 -6.39 2.92 -33.09
CA THR A 16 -7.54 3.75 -32.69
C THR A 16 -8.59 2.97 -31.91
N GLU A 17 -8.83 1.71 -32.26
CA GLU A 17 -9.76 0.83 -31.56
C GLU A 17 -9.23 0.43 -30.18
N ILE A 18 -7.92 0.17 -30.08
CA ILE A 18 -7.26 -0.10 -28.80
C ILE A 18 -7.35 1.13 -27.89
N ILE A 19 -7.07 2.32 -28.41
CA ILE A 19 -7.21 3.57 -27.65
C ILE A 19 -8.65 3.73 -27.13
N LYS A 20 -9.66 3.43 -27.95
CA LYS A 20 -11.06 3.49 -27.55
C LYS A 20 -11.37 2.47 -26.43
N LEU A 21 -10.91 1.23 -26.56
CA LEU A 21 -11.08 0.19 -25.55
C LEU A 21 -10.44 0.59 -24.21
N ILE A 22 -9.20 1.08 -24.21
CA ILE A 22 -8.50 1.55 -23.00
C ILE A 22 -9.21 2.77 -22.41
N SER A 23 -9.70 3.69 -23.23
CA SER A 23 -10.47 4.86 -22.78
C SER A 23 -11.80 4.46 -22.13
N GLU A 24 -12.48 3.43 -22.64
CA GLU A 24 -13.67 2.89 -22.01
C GLU A 24 -13.35 2.19 -20.69
N LEU A 25 -12.25 1.43 -20.63
CA LEU A 25 -11.78 0.79 -19.40
C LEU A 25 -11.48 1.84 -18.32
N TYR A 26 -10.79 2.92 -18.69
CA TYR A 26 -10.51 4.06 -17.81
C TYR A 26 -11.78 4.69 -17.22
N LYS A 27 -12.84 4.82 -18.04
CA LYS A 27 -14.10 5.43 -17.60
C LYS A 27 -14.98 4.50 -16.76
N LYS A 28 -14.97 3.19 -17.06
CA LYS A 28 -15.92 2.22 -16.50
C LYS A 28 -15.37 1.40 -15.33
N VAL A 29 -14.05 1.27 -15.20
CA VAL A 29 -13.41 0.39 -14.20
C VAL A 29 -12.51 1.22 -13.28
N PRO A 30 -12.92 1.47 -12.02
CA PRO A 30 -12.16 2.31 -11.08
C PRO A 30 -10.73 1.84 -10.81
N GLU A 31 -10.50 0.53 -10.74
CA GLU A 31 -9.17 -0.05 -10.54
C GLU A 31 -8.26 0.20 -11.75
N ALA A 32 -8.81 0.06 -12.96
CA ALA A 32 -8.07 0.34 -14.19
C ALA A 32 -7.77 1.83 -14.31
N LYS A 33 -8.71 2.70 -13.91
CA LYS A 33 -8.47 4.15 -13.83
C LYS A 33 -7.23 4.46 -12.98
N ASN A 34 -7.20 3.97 -11.73
CA ASN A 34 -6.08 4.25 -10.82
C ASN A 34 -4.73 3.75 -11.38
N TYR A 35 -4.71 2.56 -11.99
CA TYR A 35 -3.50 2.03 -12.61
C TYR A 35 -3.04 2.85 -13.81
N LEU A 36 -3.98 3.24 -14.68
CA LEU A 36 -3.69 4.02 -15.89
C LEU A 36 -3.27 5.46 -15.57
N ASP A 37 -3.82 6.07 -14.52
CA ASP A 37 -3.40 7.39 -14.03
C ASP A 37 -1.92 7.36 -13.62
N ILE A 38 -1.49 6.34 -12.86
CA ILE A 38 -0.08 6.18 -12.48
C ILE A 38 0.78 5.85 -13.70
N PHE A 39 0.32 4.98 -14.60
CA PHE A 39 1.05 4.66 -15.82
C PHE A 39 1.32 5.90 -16.68
N ALA A 40 0.35 6.83 -16.77
CA ALA A 40 0.46 8.03 -17.58
C ALA A 40 1.27 9.15 -16.90
N THR A 41 1.17 9.30 -15.58
CA THR A 41 1.74 10.44 -14.84
C THR A 41 2.99 10.11 -14.05
N GLY A 42 3.19 8.84 -13.69
CA GLY A 42 4.18 8.40 -12.71
C GLY A 42 3.86 8.83 -11.27
N ASP A 43 2.77 9.56 -11.02
CA ASP A 43 2.47 10.12 -9.71
C ASP A 43 1.59 9.18 -8.89
N ILE A 44 2.13 8.70 -7.78
CA ILE A 44 1.41 7.81 -6.85
C ILE A 44 0.70 8.58 -5.73
N LYS A 45 0.89 9.90 -5.57
CA LYS A 45 0.50 10.65 -4.37
C LYS A 45 -0.99 10.56 -4.06
N GLU A 46 -1.85 10.86 -5.04
CA GLU A 46 -3.29 10.84 -4.82
C GLU A 46 -3.80 9.43 -4.47
N LEU A 47 -3.26 8.41 -5.14
CA LEU A 47 -3.65 7.03 -4.90
C LEU A 47 -3.15 6.54 -3.54
N ALA A 48 -1.90 6.88 -3.18
CA ALA A 48 -1.33 6.60 -1.88
C ALA A 48 -2.19 7.22 -0.78
N GLU A 49 -2.53 8.50 -0.89
CA GLU A 49 -3.35 9.20 0.11
C GLU A 49 -4.75 8.57 0.26
N LYS A 50 -5.38 8.19 -0.86
CA LYS A 50 -6.66 7.48 -0.84
C LYS A 50 -6.59 6.15 -0.08
N TYR A 51 -5.53 5.37 -0.25
CA TYR A 51 -5.37 4.10 0.44
C TYR A 51 -4.90 4.27 1.90
N LYS A 52 -4.05 5.27 2.19
CA LYS A 52 -3.65 5.64 3.56
C LYS A 52 -4.86 5.96 4.42
N LYS A 53 -5.79 6.79 3.92
CA LYS A 53 -7.06 7.09 4.63
C LYS A 53 -7.91 5.85 4.90
N GLN A 54 -7.95 4.91 3.97
CA GLN A 54 -8.67 3.65 4.19
C GLN A 54 -7.99 2.80 5.26
N ILE A 55 -6.66 2.65 5.18
CA ILE A 55 -5.85 1.93 6.18
C ILE A 55 -6.08 2.54 7.57
N GLN A 56 -5.99 3.85 7.72
CA GLN A 56 -6.27 4.56 8.97
C GLN A 56 -7.66 4.23 9.52
N LYS A 57 -8.70 4.29 8.68
CA LYS A 57 -10.09 4.00 9.11
C LYS A 57 -10.26 2.58 9.67
N TYR A 58 -9.44 1.62 9.23
CA TYR A 58 -9.46 0.25 9.72
C TYR A 58 -8.57 0.05 10.95
N ILE A 59 -7.43 0.74 11.02
CA ILE A 59 -6.53 0.65 12.17
C ILE A 59 -7.10 1.37 13.40
N TYR A 60 -7.63 2.59 13.23
CA TYR A 60 -8.18 3.33 14.35
C TYR A 60 -9.55 2.76 14.76
N PRO A 61 -9.75 2.47 16.06
CA PRO A 61 -11.03 2.00 16.58
C PRO A 61 -12.16 2.92 16.15
N ASN A 62 -13.24 2.34 15.64
CA ASN A 62 -14.39 3.10 15.20
C ASN A 62 -15.69 2.34 15.52
N GLY A 63 -16.74 3.06 15.87
CA GLY A 63 -18.03 2.47 16.26
C GLY A 63 -18.11 2.09 17.73
N ARG A 64 -19.20 1.44 18.13
CA ARG A 64 -19.54 1.19 19.55
C ARG A 64 -18.58 0.25 20.28
N ASN A 65 -18.00 -0.72 19.56
CA ASN A 65 -17.16 -1.76 20.17
C ASN A 65 -15.67 -1.38 20.21
N MET A 66 -15.26 -0.29 19.55
CA MET A 66 -13.86 0.10 19.42
C MET A 66 -12.94 -1.03 18.90
N ASP A 67 -13.46 -1.85 17.97
CA ASP A 67 -12.69 -2.95 17.40
C ASP A 67 -11.59 -2.43 16.46
N LEU A 68 -10.36 -2.92 16.67
CA LEU A 68 -9.28 -2.79 15.70
C LEU A 68 -9.56 -3.72 14.52
N ARG A 69 -9.39 -3.21 13.30
CA ARG A 69 -9.61 -3.97 12.06
C ARG A 69 -8.33 -3.98 11.22
N GLU A 70 -7.18 -4.15 11.87
CA GLU A 70 -5.86 -4.20 11.26
C GLU A 70 -5.75 -5.31 10.19
N THR A 71 -6.50 -6.41 10.35
CA THR A 71 -6.62 -7.44 9.33
C THR A 71 -7.25 -6.94 8.02
N GLU A 72 -8.24 -6.06 8.09
CA GLU A 72 -8.83 -5.41 6.91
C GLU A 72 -7.87 -4.40 6.27
N ALA A 73 -7.13 -3.65 7.10
CA ALA A 73 -6.06 -2.77 6.60
C ALA A 73 -5.00 -3.56 5.81
N ARG A 74 -4.56 -4.71 6.33
CA ARG A 74 -3.62 -5.60 5.62
C ARG A 74 -4.20 -6.18 4.32
N LYS A 75 -5.52 -6.43 4.24
CA LYS A 75 -6.18 -6.88 2.99
C LYS A 75 -6.12 -5.82 1.89
N ILE A 76 -6.23 -4.54 2.24
CA ILE A 76 -6.05 -3.42 1.30
C ILE A 76 -4.62 -3.43 0.75
N ILE A 77 -3.61 -3.49 1.62
CA ILE A 77 -2.20 -3.52 1.21
C ILE A 77 -1.94 -4.70 0.27
N ARG A 78 -2.41 -5.91 0.60
CA ARG A 78 -2.30 -7.09 -0.28
C ARG A 78 -2.97 -6.91 -1.64
N THR A 79 -4.08 -6.17 -1.70
CA THR A 79 -4.76 -5.87 -2.96
C THR A 79 -3.95 -4.89 -3.79
N VAL A 80 -3.43 -3.83 -3.18
CA VAL A 80 -2.60 -2.83 -3.86
C VAL A 80 -1.29 -3.44 -4.37
N ARG A 81 -0.66 -4.36 -3.63
CA ARG A 81 0.54 -5.09 -4.09
C ARG A 81 0.36 -5.77 -5.46
N LYS A 82 -0.87 -6.17 -5.82
CA LYS A 82 -1.15 -6.79 -7.13
C LYS A 82 -0.96 -5.83 -8.30
N MET A 83 -0.97 -4.52 -8.06
CA MET A 83 -0.69 -3.49 -9.07
C MET A 83 0.79 -3.45 -9.47
N LYS A 84 1.69 -4.07 -8.68
CA LYS A 84 3.15 -4.11 -8.92
C LYS A 84 3.79 -2.73 -9.03
N ILE A 85 3.30 -1.78 -8.23
CA ILE A 85 3.86 -0.43 -8.11
C ILE A 85 4.61 -0.39 -6.77
N THR A 86 5.92 -0.70 -6.79
CA THR A 86 6.73 -0.91 -5.57
C THR A 86 6.71 0.33 -4.67
N GLU A 87 6.83 1.53 -5.22
CA GLU A 87 6.84 2.76 -4.43
C GLU A 87 5.52 2.99 -3.68
N LEU A 88 4.38 2.63 -4.30
CA LEU A 88 3.08 2.70 -3.66
C LEU A 88 2.98 1.69 -2.51
N ASN A 89 3.54 0.48 -2.66
CA ASN A 89 3.55 -0.51 -1.59
C ASN A 89 4.35 -0.01 -0.38
N VAL A 90 5.55 0.53 -0.61
CA VAL A 90 6.40 1.13 0.42
C VAL A 90 5.65 2.23 1.18
N GLU A 91 4.99 3.14 0.46
CA GLU A 91 4.23 4.23 1.07
C GLU A 91 3.10 3.74 2.00
N LEU A 92 2.39 2.68 1.61
CA LEU A 92 1.30 2.11 2.39
C LEU A 92 1.78 1.27 3.57
N GLU A 93 2.87 0.52 3.40
CA GLU A 93 3.46 -0.33 4.44
C GLU A 93 4.04 0.51 5.58
N LEU A 94 4.83 1.54 5.25
CA LEU A 94 5.35 2.47 6.27
C LEU A 94 4.23 3.25 6.96
N HIS A 95 3.15 3.56 6.23
CA HIS A 95 2.00 4.23 6.82
C HIS A 95 1.22 3.31 7.78
N TYR A 96 1.07 2.03 7.43
CA TYR A 96 0.50 1.01 8.30
C TYR A 96 1.31 0.90 9.61
N VAL A 97 2.64 0.77 9.51
CA VAL A 97 3.54 0.72 10.67
C VAL A 97 3.35 1.95 11.55
N SER A 98 3.36 3.15 10.95
CA SER A 98 3.11 4.41 11.66
C SER A 98 1.79 4.41 12.42
N CYS A 99 0.69 4.00 11.79
CA CYS A 99 -0.62 3.96 12.44
C CYS A 99 -0.66 2.93 13.58
N CYS A 100 -0.05 1.76 13.40
CA CYS A 100 0.02 0.75 14.44
C CYS A 100 0.82 1.23 15.66
N LEU A 101 1.93 1.93 15.45
CA LEU A 101 2.69 2.53 16.55
C LEU A 101 1.91 3.65 17.28
N GLU A 102 1.05 4.40 16.59
CA GLU A 102 0.12 5.32 17.27
C GLU A 102 -0.91 4.57 18.13
N ILE A 103 -1.43 3.43 17.67
CA ILE A 103 -2.36 2.61 18.47
C ILE A 103 -1.70 2.08 19.75
N ILE A 104 -0.45 1.63 19.66
CA ILE A 104 0.30 1.19 20.85
C ILE A 104 0.47 2.36 21.82
N LYS A 105 0.88 3.53 21.32
CA LYS A 105 1.06 4.74 22.13
C LYS A 105 -0.23 5.20 22.81
N ASP A 106 -1.32 5.29 22.06
CA ASP A 106 -2.55 5.93 22.52
C ASP A 106 -3.42 4.98 23.39
N LEU A 107 -3.37 3.68 23.11
CA LEU A 107 -4.24 2.69 23.76
C LEU A 107 -3.49 1.68 24.63
N GLY A 108 -2.15 1.72 24.66
CA GLY A 108 -1.33 0.70 25.32
C GLY A 108 -1.52 -0.69 24.71
N TYR A 109 -1.87 -0.76 23.42
CA TYR A 109 -2.22 -2.02 22.77
C TYR A 109 -0.99 -2.94 22.68
N TRP A 110 -1.13 -4.16 23.18
CA TRP A 110 -0.07 -5.17 23.14
C TRP A 110 -0.67 -6.51 22.73
N ASP A 111 -0.23 -7.01 21.59
CA ASP A 111 -0.56 -8.34 21.08
C ASP A 111 0.62 -8.80 20.22
N GLU A 112 1.10 -10.01 20.46
CA GLU A 112 2.30 -10.53 19.78
C GLU A 112 2.10 -10.61 18.26
N ASN A 113 0.92 -11.05 17.80
CA ASN A 113 0.63 -11.11 16.36
C ASN A 113 0.54 -9.72 15.75
N TYR A 114 0.14 -8.71 16.53
CA TYR A 114 0.16 -7.32 16.13
C TYR A 114 1.59 -6.83 15.90
N TYR A 115 2.53 -7.13 16.81
CA TYR A 115 3.93 -6.70 16.71
C TYR A 115 4.63 -7.40 15.56
N ILE A 116 4.45 -8.72 15.42
CA ILE A 116 4.92 -9.50 14.26
C ILE A 116 4.41 -8.91 12.94
N ALA A 117 3.19 -8.39 12.91
CA ALA A 117 2.66 -7.76 11.71
C ALA A 117 3.27 -6.38 11.42
N ILE A 118 3.68 -5.63 12.43
CA ILE A 118 4.40 -4.36 12.28
C ILE A 118 5.78 -4.64 11.68
N GLU A 119 6.56 -5.53 12.29
CA GLU A 119 7.89 -5.95 11.83
C GLU A 119 7.85 -6.40 10.37
N LYS A 120 6.95 -7.35 10.04
CA LYS A 120 6.80 -7.83 8.67
C LYS A 120 6.44 -6.72 7.68
N MET A 121 5.64 -5.73 8.08
CA MET A 121 5.30 -4.62 7.17
C MET A 121 6.49 -3.68 6.99
N PHE A 122 7.29 -3.46 8.04
CA PHE A 122 8.51 -2.68 7.96
C PHE A 122 9.57 -3.35 7.07
N ASP A 123 9.81 -4.66 7.24
CA ASP A 123 10.72 -5.45 6.40
C ASP A 123 10.35 -5.40 4.92
N ASN A 124 9.06 -5.56 4.61
CA ASN A 124 8.58 -5.45 3.23
C ASN A 124 8.86 -4.06 2.64
N ALA A 125 8.69 -3.00 3.44
CA ALA A 125 8.97 -1.65 2.99
C ALA A 125 10.46 -1.43 2.74
N ILE A 126 11.35 -1.93 3.61
CA ILE A 126 12.81 -1.84 3.41
C ILE A 126 13.22 -2.56 2.13
N ASN A 127 12.70 -3.78 1.91
CA ASN A 127 12.97 -4.52 0.68
C ASN A 127 12.54 -3.72 -0.55
N GLY A 128 11.33 -3.13 -0.52
CA GLY A 128 10.84 -2.27 -1.60
C GLY A 128 11.68 -0.99 -1.79
N ILE A 129 12.18 -0.38 -0.71
CA ILE A 129 13.06 0.79 -0.77
C ILE A 129 14.40 0.43 -1.42
N SER A 130 14.96 -0.72 -1.06
CA SER A 130 16.20 -1.25 -1.62
C SER A 130 16.06 -1.53 -3.12
N GLU A 131 14.96 -2.18 -3.53
CA GLU A 131 14.63 -2.42 -4.94
C GLU A 131 14.53 -1.13 -5.77
N LEU A 132 14.05 -0.04 -5.17
CA LEU A 132 13.89 1.26 -5.83
C LEU A 132 15.17 2.12 -5.80
N GLY A 133 16.16 1.79 -4.97
CA GLY A 133 17.33 2.66 -4.74
C GLY A 133 16.96 4.00 -4.10
N MET A 134 15.92 4.03 -3.25
CA MET A 134 15.35 5.25 -2.66
C MET A 134 15.71 5.43 -1.17
N GLN A 135 16.82 4.88 -0.70
CA GLN A 135 17.23 4.92 0.71
C GLN A 135 17.23 6.34 1.28
N ASP A 136 17.86 7.28 0.57
CA ASP A 136 17.96 8.70 0.99
C ASP A 136 16.57 9.34 1.20
N LYS A 137 15.61 9.00 0.34
CA LYS A 137 14.23 9.52 0.41
C LYS A 137 13.52 9.06 1.67
N TYR A 138 13.74 7.81 2.08
CA TYR A 138 12.99 7.19 3.17
C TYR A 138 13.75 7.14 4.50
N ASN A 139 15.06 7.42 4.52
CA ASN A 139 15.92 7.28 5.68
C ASN A 139 15.35 7.93 6.95
N ASN A 140 14.96 9.21 6.87
CA ASN A 140 14.37 9.93 8.01
C ASN A 140 13.10 9.26 8.53
N LYS A 141 12.26 8.73 7.64
CA LYS A 141 11.02 8.04 8.04
C LYS A 141 11.32 6.71 8.71
N LEU A 142 12.32 5.97 8.22
CA LEU A 142 12.77 4.71 8.84
C LEU A 142 13.35 4.97 10.24
N ILE A 143 14.23 5.98 10.40
CA ILE A 143 14.78 6.40 11.70
C ILE A 143 13.67 6.69 12.70
N VAL A 144 12.69 7.50 12.30
CA VAL A 144 11.58 7.91 13.18
C VAL A 144 10.73 6.71 13.60
N LEU A 145 10.39 5.82 12.66
CA LEU A 145 9.57 4.65 12.96
C LEU A 145 10.32 3.65 13.86
N SER A 146 11.59 3.41 13.58
CA SER A 146 12.44 2.51 14.38
C SER A 146 12.65 3.06 15.80
N SER A 147 12.96 4.35 15.92
CA SER A 147 13.11 5.00 17.24
C SER A 147 11.81 4.96 18.04
N LYS A 148 10.67 5.15 17.39
CA LYS A 148 9.37 5.05 18.06
C LYS A 148 9.04 3.62 18.46
N ALA A 149 9.35 2.63 17.63
CA ALA A 149 9.07 1.23 17.90
C ALA A 149 9.85 0.70 19.11
N SER A 150 11.10 1.12 19.28
CA SER A 150 11.95 0.69 20.40
C SER A 150 11.45 1.16 21.77
N GLU A 151 10.72 2.29 21.83
CA GLU A 151 10.03 2.75 23.06
C GLU A 151 9.02 1.71 23.59
N TYR A 152 8.52 0.83 22.71
CA TYR A 152 7.54 -0.21 23.04
C TYR A 152 8.13 -1.62 22.96
N GLY A 153 9.46 -1.75 22.88
CA GLY A 153 10.15 -3.04 22.83
C GLY A 153 10.03 -3.76 21.48
N ILE A 154 9.74 -3.04 20.39
CA ILE A 154 9.72 -3.58 19.03
C ILE A 154 11.01 -3.16 18.33
N GLU A 155 11.78 -4.13 17.84
CA GLU A 155 13.02 -3.88 17.10
C GLU A 155 12.71 -3.82 15.60
N LEU A 156 12.89 -2.64 15.00
CA LEU A 156 12.72 -2.40 13.57
C LEU A 156 14.05 -1.99 12.95
N ASP A 157 14.77 -2.97 12.40
CA ASP A 157 16.09 -2.78 11.79
C ASP A 157 15.99 -2.35 10.33
N TYR A 158 16.89 -1.48 9.84
CA TYR A 158 16.93 -1.01 8.44
C TYR A 158 18.32 -0.53 8.00
#